data_AF-A0A3D1U938-F1
#
_entry.id   AF-A0A3D1U938-F1
#
_cell.length_a   1.000
_cell.length_b   1.000
_cell.length_c   1.000
_cell.angle_alpha   90.00
_cell.angle_beta   90.00
_cell.angle_gamma   90.00
#
_symmetry.space_group_name_H-M   'P 1'
#
loop_
_entity.id
_entity.type
_entity.pdbx_description
1 polymer ?
#
loop_
_entity_poly.entity_id
_entity_poly.type
_entity_poly.pdbx_seq_one_letter_code
_entity_poly.pdbx_strand_id
1 'polypeptide(L)'
;MPSTPSANLEDVSRKDALALGVIKEDYSPPPSSPLKDFNDGLEASLKVDPAEFEKLKAMFGDQIRLENDTLHWRHDIFKEAFTARKPFEIKLGCASPSVYERVSDSDLALVLRDTPLVVTQKWLNRKRKKGIDHRDHFKTLPDEPNDIPLTLADVELLPSVWREPDTVEKVGQTRIMLSMKAADGGTYKALVDSGKSRAEHITFYKEGVKK
;
A
#
# COMPACT_ATOMS: atom_id res chain seq x y z
N MET A 1 29.47 12.91 17.69
CA MET A 1 28.03 12.64 17.48
C MET A 1 27.33 12.85 18.81
N PRO A 2 26.42 13.83 18.96
CA PRO A 2 25.68 13.98 20.20
C PRO A 2 24.56 12.95 20.25
N SER A 3 24.62 12.09 21.26
CA SER A 3 23.64 11.07 21.60
C SER A 3 22.33 11.70 22.08
N THR A 4 21.22 11.19 21.58
CA THR A 4 19.85 11.49 22.03
C THR A 4 19.73 11.23 23.54
N PRO A 5 19.25 12.19 24.36
CA PRO A 5 19.03 11.94 25.78
C PRO A 5 17.62 11.35 25.95
N SER A 6 17.50 10.01 25.88
CA SER A 6 16.25 9.34 26.26
C SER A 6 16.47 8.17 27.22
N ALA A 7 17.61 8.11 27.91
CA ALA A 7 17.88 7.10 28.92
C ALA A 7 18.25 7.79 30.23
N ASN A 8 17.50 7.49 31.30
CA ASN A 8 17.60 8.00 32.69
C ASN A 8 16.57 9.04 33.13
N LEU A 9 15.34 9.01 32.59
CA LEU A 9 14.19 9.60 33.28
C LEU A 9 13.41 8.45 33.92
N GLU A 10 13.60 8.25 35.23
CA GLU A 10 12.70 7.41 36.02
C GLU A 10 11.39 8.17 36.22
N ASP A 11 10.27 7.51 35.96
CA ASP A 11 8.94 8.10 36.19
C ASP A 11 8.76 8.41 37.68
N VAL A 12 8.58 9.70 38.00
CA VAL A 12 8.34 10.15 39.37
C VAL A 12 6.86 9.98 39.71
N SER A 13 6.56 9.30 40.81
CA SER A 13 5.16 9.13 41.23
C SER A 13 4.54 10.46 41.64
N ARG A 14 3.21 10.61 41.52
CA ARG A 14 2.49 11.82 41.96
C ARG A 14 2.79 12.17 43.43
N LYS A 15 2.92 11.15 44.29
CA LYS A 15 3.23 11.32 45.71
C LYS A 15 4.60 11.97 45.90
N ASP A 16 5.60 11.51 45.15
CA ASP A 16 6.96 12.04 45.24
C ASP A 16 7.03 13.45 44.65
N ALA A 17 6.31 13.71 43.55
CA ALA A 17 6.21 15.04 42.95
C ALA A 17 5.52 16.07 43.88
N LEU A 18 4.52 15.64 44.66
CA LEU A 18 3.90 16.46 45.72
C LEU A 18 4.87 16.72 46.88
N ALA A 19 5.57 15.68 47.34
CA ALA A 19 6.54 15.78 48.44
C ALA A 19 7.74 16.68 48.08
N LEU A 20 8.15 16.68 46.81
CA LEU A 20 9.21 17.53 46.28
C LEU A 20 8.73 18.94 45.90
N GLY A 21 7.43 19.25 46.06
CA GLY A 21 6.85 20.55 45.75
C GLY A 21 6.82 20.90 44.25
N VAL A 22 6.98 19.91 43.38
CA VAL A 22 6.99 20.09 41.91
C VAL A 22 5.57 20.34 41.38
N ILE A 23 4.58 19.76 42.04
CA ILE A 23 3.15 19.98 41.76
C ILE A 23 2.40 20.29 43.06
N LYS A 24 1.24 20.94 42.95
CA LYS A 24 0.32 21.21 44.07
C LYS A 24 -0.70 20.09 44.23
N GLU A 25 -1.32 19.96 45.41
CA GLU A 25 -2.34 18.92 45.67
C GLU A 25 -3.52 19.00 44.69
N ASP A 26 -3.93 20.21 44.35
CA ASP A 26 -5.01 20.53 43.42
C ASP A 26 -4.60 20.46 41.94
N TYR A 27 -3.34 20.09 41.65
CA TYR A 27 -2.88 19.94 40.28
C TYR A 27 -3.63 18.79 39.59
N SER A 28 -4.39 19.15 38.57
CA SER A 28 -4.90 18.23 37.56
C SER A 28 -4.16 18.51 36.26
N PRO A 29 -3.48 17.52 35.65
CA PRO A 29 -2.90 17.73 34.35
C PRO A 29 -4.02 18.11 33.37
N PRO A 30 -3.78 19.07 32.47
CA PRO A 30 -4.74 19.34 31.40
C PRO A 30 -4.95 18.05 30.61
N PRO A 31 -6.16 17.82 30.06
CA PRO A 31 -6.37 16.69 29.17
C PRO A 31 -5.28 16.73 28.10
N SER A 32 -4.64 15.58 27.86
CA SER A 32 -3.66 15.44 26.79
C SER A 32 -4.28 16.01 25.53
N SER A 33 -3.68 17.08 24.97
CA SER A 33 -4.12 17.58 23.68
C SER A 33 -4.17 16.39 22.74
N PRO A 34 -5.26 16.20 21.95
CA PRO A 34 -5.27 15.13 20.96
C PRO A 34 -3.96 15.27 20.18
N LEU A 35 -3.15 14.21 20.19
CA LEU A 35 -1.92 14.17 19.41
C LEU A 35 -2.35 14.48 17.98
N LYS A 36 -2.07 15.71 17.54
CA LYS A 36 -2.18 16.06 16.14
C LYS A 36 -1.27 15.06 15.45
N ASP A 37 -1.84 14.19 14.61
CA ASP A 37 -1.02 13.17 13.95
C ASP A 37 0.12 13.95 13.28
N PHE A 38 1.37 13.60 13.59
CA PHE A 38 2.53 14.28 13.01
C PHE A 38 2.46 14.23 11.48
N ASN A 39 1.74 13.25 10.94
CA ASN A 39 1.49 13.05 9.52
C ASN A 39 0.25 13.78 9.00
N ASP A 40 -0.59 14.41 9.84
CA ASP A 40 -1.73 15.25 9.43
C ASP A 40 -1.19 16.55 8.80
N GLY A 41 -0.83 16.47 7.51
CA GLY A 41 -0.29 17.57 6.73
C GLY A 41 1.06 17.30 6.06
N LEU A 42 1.67 16.14 6.28
CA LEU A 42 2.81 15.66 5.48
C LEU A 42 2.32 15.09 4.14
N GLU A 43 1.60 15.89 3.37
CA GLU A 43 1.37 15.60 1.96
C GLU A 43 2.60 16.10 1.21
N ALA A 44 3.46 15.17 0.78
CA ALA A 44 4.62 15.51 -0.04
C ALA A 44 4.15 16.17 -1.34
N SER A 45 4.17 17.49 -1.37
CA SER A 45 3.78 18.31 -2.50
C SER A 45 5.02 18.88 -3.17
N LEU A 46 5.09 18.75 -4.49
CA LEU A 46 6.22 19.20 -5.29
C LEU A 46 5.70 20.07 -6.43
N LYS A 47 6.31 21.23 -6.67
CA LYS A 47 6.06 21.98 -7.91
C LYS A 47 6.83 21.30 -9.03
N VAL A 48 6.13 20.95 -10.10
CA VAL A 48 6.70 20.14 -11.19
C VAL A 48 6.27 20.76 -12.52
N ASP A 49 7.17 20.81 -13.49
CA ASP A 49 6.81 21.22 -14.84
C ASP A 49 6.00 20.11 -15.58
N PRO A 50 5.26 20.44 -16.66
CA PRO A 50 4.43 19.45 -17.34
C PRO A 50 5.21 18.26 -17.92
N ALA A 51 6.45 18.46 -18.37
CA ALA A 51 7.25 17.39 -18.99
C ALA A 51 7.78 16.41 -17.94
N GLU A 52 8.14 16.90 -16.76
CA GLU A 52 8.51 16.10 -15.61
C GLU A 52 7.28 15.38 -15.03
N PHE A 53 6.10 16.02 -14.99
CA PHE A 53 4.86 15.35 -14.58
C PHE A 53 4.55 14.14 -15.45
N GLU A 54 4.68 14.22 -16.78
CA GLU A 54 4.44 13.07 -17.66
C GLU A 54 5.39 11.89 -17.38
N LYS A 55 6.66 12.18 -17.05
CA LYS A 55 7.63 11.14 -16.64
C LYS A 55 7.21 10.50 -15.32
N LEU A 56 6.84 11.31 -14.34
CA LEU A 56 6.35 10.82 -13.05
C LEU A 56 5.04 10.06 -13.21
N LYS A 57 4.17 10.47 -14.14
CA LYS A 57 2.90 9.80 -14.42
C LYS A 57 3.12 8.43 -15.06
N ALA A 58 4.08 8.30 -15.97
CA ALA A 58 4.50 7.00 -16.50
C ALA A 58 5.02 6.07 -15.39
N MET A 59 5.79 6.62 -14.45
CA MET A 59 6.35 5.84 -13.34
C MET A 59 5.31 5.46 -12.31
N PHE A 60 4.57 6.42 -11.74
CA PHE A 60 3.73 6.24 -10.55
C PHE A 60 2.23 6.08 -10.87
N GLY A 61 1.83 6.37 -12.11
CA GLY A 61 0.45 6.23 -12.54
C GLY A 61 -0.51 7.14 -11.78
N ASP A 62 -1.65 6.59 -11.34
CA ASP A 62 -2.74 7.30 -10.68
C ASP A 62 -2.52 7.54 -9.18
N GLN A 63 -1.37 7.12 -8.65
CA GLN A 63 -0.89 7.46 -7.31
C GLN A 63 -0.45 8.92 -7.20
N ILE A 64 -0.32 9.63 -8.33
CA ILE A 64 -0.02 11.06 -8.35
C ILE A 64 -1.08 11.82 -9.14
N ARG A 65 -1.37 13.05 -8.71
CA ARG A 65 -2.23 14.02 -9.40
C ARG A 65 -1.53 15.36 -9.49
N LEU A 66 -1.83 16.11 -10.55
CA LEU A 66 -1.38 17.48 -10.72
C LEU A 66 -2.56 18.42 -10.48
N GLU A 67 -2.43 19.30 -9.49
CA GLU A 67 -3.42 20.33 -9.16
C GLU A 67 -2.69 21.66 -9.01
N ASN A 68 -3.06 22.67 -9.83
CA ASN A 68 -2.43 23.99 -9.82
C ASN A 68 -0.89 23.94 -9.86
N ASP A 69 -0.32 23.20 -10.81
CA ASP A 69 1.13 22.98 -10.98
C ASP A 69 1.84 22.34 -9.77
N THR A 70 1.06 21.75 -8.86
CA THR A 70 1.55 21.04 -7.69
C THR A 70 1.19 19.57 -7.80
N LEU A 71 2.20 18.72 -7.69
CA LEU A 71 2.04 17.28 -7.63
C LEU A 71 1.62 16.88 -6.23
N HIS A 72 0.55 16.09 -6.14
CA HIS A 72 0.04 15.51 -4.90
C HIS A 72 0.09 13.98 -4.97
N TRP A 73 0.50 13.35 -3.88
CA TRP A 73 0.37 11.91 -3.69
C TRP A 73 -1.07 11.54 -3.32
N ARG A 74 -1.59 10.49 -3.94
CA ARG A 74 -2.91 9.93 -3.70
C ARG A 74 -2.78 8.53 -3.14
N HIS A 75 -2.91 8.42 -1.82
CA HIS A 75 -2.78 7.18 -1.06
C HIS A 75 -4.06 6.34 -0.96
N ASP A 76 -5.19 6.86 -1.45
CA ASP A 76 -6.55 6.34 -1.23
C ASP A 76 -7.25 6.02 -2.56
N ILE A 77 -6.45 5.75 -3.60
CA ILE A 77 -6.93 5.46 -4.95
C ILE A 77 -7.91 4.29 -4.95
N PHE A 78 -7.64 3.26 -4.14
CA PHE A 78 -8.51 2.10 -4.05
C PHE A 78 -9.73 2.41 -3.19
N LYS A 79 -9.56 3.07 -2.04
CA LYS A 79 -10.69 3.52 -1.20
C LYS A 79 -11.73 4.32 -1.99
N GLU A 80 -11.31 5.28 -2.81
CA GLU A 80 -12.21 6.03 -3.69
C GLU A 80 -12.91 5.09 -4.70
N ALA A 81 -12.17 4.19 -5.35
CA ALA A 81 -12.74 3.25 -6.32
C ALA A 81 -13.76 2.29 -5.70
N PHE A 82 -13.54 1.83 -4.46
CA PHE A 82 -14.48 0.98 -3.73
C PHE A 82 -15.78 1.72 -3.34
N THR A 83 -15.70 3.02 -3.07
CA THR A 83 -16.82 3.80 -2.53
C THR A 83 -17.62 4.57 -3.60
N ALA A 84 -17.00 4.97 -4.72
CA ALA A 84 -17.59 5.88 -5.70
C ALA A 84 -18.71 5.30 -6.58
N ARG A 85 -18.98 3.98 -6.55
CA ARG A 85 -20.05 3.30 -7.35
C ARG A 85 -20.07 3.65 -8.85
N LYS A 86 -18.92 4.00 -9.44
CA LYS A 86 -18.74 4.25 -10.87
C LYS A 86 -17.71 3.26 -11.43
N PRO A 87 -17.80 2.87 -12.71
CA PRO A 87 -16.72 2.13 -13.36
C PRO A 87 -15.39 2.88 -13.20
N PHE A 88 -14.36 2.17 -12.77
CA PHE A 88 -13.01 2.72 -12.65
C PHE A 88 -11.98 1.84 -13.39
N GLU A 89 -10.88 2.50 -13.73
CA GLU A 89 -9.63 1.90 -14.18
C GLU A 89 -8.51 2.65 -13.46
N ILE A 90 -7.70 1.93 -12.69
CA ILE A 90 -6.55 2.49 -11.97
C ILE A 90 -5.29 2.00 -12.66
N LYS A 91 -4.38 2.92 -12.99
CA LYS A 91 -3.06 2.61 -13.58
C LYS A 91 -1.99 2.83 -12.52
N LEU A 92 -1.21 1.80 -12.17
CA LEU A 92 -0.18 1.89 -11.11
C LEU A 92 1.22 2.27 -11.65
N GLY A 93 1.29 2.69 -12.92
CA GLY A 93 2.54 2.96 -13.62
C GLY A 93 3.32 1.69 -13.97
N CYS A 94 4.46 1.86 -14.63
CA CYS A 94 5.30 0.74 -15.07
C CYS A 94 5.96 0.00 -13.90
N ALA A 95 6.40 -1.23 -14.15
CA ALA A 95 7.18 -1.99 -13.17
C ALA A 95 8.53 -1.31 -12.93
N SER A 96 9.08 -1.44 -11.70
CA SER A 96 10.43 -0.95 -11.43
C SER A 96 11.49 -1.83 -12.11
N PRO A 97 12.73 -1.33 -12.27
CA PRO A 97 13.85 -2.13 -12.76
C PRO A 97 14.02 -3.48 -12.09
N SER A 98 13.88 -3.50 -10.77
CA SER A 98 14.02 -4.72 -9.98
C SER A 98 13.08 -5.84 -10.40
N VAL A 99 11.88 -5.52 -10.88
CA VAL A 99 10.87 -6.51 -11.26
C VAL A 99 11.25 -7.20 -12.55
N TYR A 100 11.50 -6.42 -13.61
CA TYR A 100 11.77 -7.00 -14.93
C TYR A 100 13.19 -7.57 -15.05
N GLU A 101 14.14 -7.15 -14.21
CA GLU A 101 15.46 -7.79 -14.10
C GLU A 101 15.39 -9.19 -13.46
N ARG A 102 14.36 -9.46 -12.64
CA ARG A 102 14.13 -10.77 -12.01
C ARG A 102 13.35 -11.74 -12.91
N VAL A 103 12.86 -11.28 -14.05
CA VAL A 103 12.13 -12.13 -15.01
C VAL A 103 13.09 -12.72 -16.03
N SER A 104 13.11 -14.05 -16.16
CA SER A 104 14.01 -14.76 -17.07
C SER A 104 13.67 -14.63 -18.57
N ASP A 105 12.46 -14.16 -18.88
CA ASP A 105 11.92 -14.08 -20.24
C ASP A 105 12.00 -12.63 -20.74
N SER A 106 12.78 -12.40 -21.80
CA SER A 106 13.10 -11.07 -22.30
C SER A 106 11.89 -10.31 -22.87
N ASP A 107 10.99 -11.02 -23.56
CA ASP A 107 9.79 -10.42 -24.16
C ASP A 107 8.84 -9.98 -23.05
N LEU A 108 8.69 -10.83 -22.04
CA LEU A 108 7.92 -10.53 -20.85
C LEU A 108 8.51 -9.35 -20.07
N ALA A 109 9.84 -9.32 -19.88
CA ALA A 109 10.53 -8.21 -19.23
C ALA A 109 10.31 -6.87 -19.97
N LEU A 110 10.30 -6.89 -21.31
CA LEU A 110 10.01 -5.71 -22.12
C LEU A 110 8.56 -5.23 -21.92
N VAL A 111 7.59 -6.14 -21.93
CA VAL A 111 6.18 -5.80 -21.66
C VAL A 111 6.03 -5.12 -20.30
N LEU A 112 6.62 -5.68 -19.24
CA LEU A 112 6.51 -5.13 -17.87
C LEU A 112 7.18 -3.75 -17.73
N ARG A 113 8.26 -3.50 -18.49
CA ARG A 113 8.99 -2.24 -18.49
C ARG A 113 8.16 -1.10 -19.09
N ASP A 114 7.47 -1.37 -20.19
CA ASP A 114 6.84 -0.31 -21.00
C ASP A 114 5.33 -0.21 -20.78
N THR A 115 4.78 -1.02 -19.88
CA THR A 115 3.34 -1.13 -19.68
C THR A 115 2.94 -0.90 -18.23
N PRO A 116 2.01 0.03 -17.96
CA PRO A 116 1.48 0.21 -16.62
C PRO A 116 0.63 -0.99 -16.19
N LEU A 117 0.69 -1.33 -14.90
CA LEU A 117 -0.26 -2.30 -14.33
C LEU A 117 -1.65 -1.66 -14.24
N VAL A 118 -2.63 -2.32 -14.84
CA VAL A 118 -4.02 -1.87 -14.84
C VAL A 118 -4.85 -2.69 -13.86
N VAL A 119 -5.52 -1.99 -12.97
CA VAL A 119 -6.52 -2.54 -12.05
C VAL A 119 -7.90 -2.06 -12.48
N THR A 120 -8.77 -3.00 -12.85
CA THR A 120 -10.07 -2.68 -13.45
C THR A 120 -11.23 -2.95 -12.50
N GLN A 121 -12.38 -2.33 -12.78
CA GLN A 121 -13.66 -2.66 -12.16
C GLN A 121 -13.98 -4.15 -12.17
N LYS A 122 -13.58 -4.89 -13.22
CA LYS A 122 -13.82 -6.33 -13.35
C LYS A 122 -13.07 -7.13 -12.28
N TRP A 123 -11.87 -6.70 -11.91
CA TRP A 123 -11.12 -7.33 -10.82
C TRP A 123 -11.83 -7.09 -9.47
N LEU A 124 -12.20 -5.85 -9.16
CA LEU A 124 -12.92 -5.57 -7.90
C LEU A 124 -14.30 -6.22 -7.82
N ASN A 125 -15.00 -6.33 -8.94
CA ASN A 125 -16.32 -6.97 -9.02
C ASN A 125 -16.23 -8.46 -9.36
N ARG A 126 -15.02 -9.05 -9.32
CA ARG A 126 -14.88 -10.48 -9.55
C ARG A 126 -15.79 -11.23 -8.57
N LYS A 127 -16.25 -12.41 -8.94
CA LYS A 127 -16.94 -13.30 -8.00
C LYS A 127 -16.10 -14.55 -7.83
N ARG A 128 -16.04 -15.10 -6.62
CA ARG A 128 -15.45 -16.43 -6.40
C ARG A 128 -16.30 -17.49 -7.10
N LYS A 129 -15.78 -18.72 -7.22
CA LYS A 129 -16.48 -19.87 -7.82
C LYS A 129 -17.91 -20.10 -7.25
N LYS A 130 -18.16 -19.68 -6.01
CA LYS A 130 -19.45 -19.78 -5.32
C LYS A 130 -20.38 -18.55 -5.47
N GLY A 131 -20.04 -17.58 -6.32
CA GLY A 131 -20.83 -16.35 -6.50
C GLY A 131 -20.64 -15.28 -5.42
N ILE A 132 -19.77 -15.55 -4.44
CA ILE A 132 -19.37 -14.61 -3.37
C ILE A 132 -18.64 -13.42 -4.01
N ASP A 133 -19.01 -12.21 -3.62
CA ASP A 133 -18.43 -10.97 -4.13
C ASP A 133 -16.93 -10.93 -3.79
N HIS A 134 -16.08 -10.49 -4.71
CA HIS A 134 -14.65 -10.32 -4.44
C HIS A 134 -14.40 -9.21 -3.40
N ARG A 135 -15.38 -8.33 -3.16
CA ARG A 135 -15.41 -7.46 -1.97
C ARG A 135 -15.52 -8.24 -0.67
N ASP A 136 -15.88 -9.52 -0.67
CA ASP A 136 -15.80 -10.35 0.54
C ASP A 136 -14.39 -10.94 0.74
N HIS A 137 -13.39 -10.61 -0.09
CA HIS A 137 -11.97 -10.77 0.31
C HIS A 137 -11.65 -9.99 1.59
N PHE A 138 -12.50 -9.04 2.02
CA PHE A 138 -12.42 -8.36 3.32
C PHE A 138 -13.01 -9.14 4.50
N LYS A 139 -13.51 -10.37 4.30
CA LYS A 139 -14.11 -11.19 5.37
C LYS A 139 -13.58 -12.62 5.37
N THR A 140 -13.46 -13.21 6.56
CA THR A 140 -13.08 -14.62 6.72
C THR A 140 -14.19 -15.48 6.13
N LEU A 141 -13.85 -16.27 5.10
CA LEU A 141 -14.80 -17.22 4.53
C LEU A 141 -14.72 -18.54 5.31
N PRO A 142 -15.84 -19.06 5.84
CA PRO A 142 -15.87 -20.30 6.63
C PRO A 142 -15.28 -21.52 5.91
N ASP A 143 -15.36 -21.52 4.57
CA ASP A 143 -15.01 -22.66 3.72
C ASP A 143 -13.55 -22.64 3.24
N GLU A 144 -12.78 -21.59 3.55
CA GLU A 144 -11.39 -21.41 3.09
C GLU A 144 -10.49 -21.02 4.29
N PRO A 145 -10.16 -21.97 5.19
CA PRO A 145 -9.54 -21.66 6.49
C PRO A 145 -8.11 -21.11 6.42
N ASN A 146 -7.45 -21.24 5.27
CA ASN A 146 -6.11 -20.70 5.03
C ASN A 146 -6.13 -19.31 4.37
N ASP A 147 -7.31 -18.83 3.97
CA ASP A 147 -7.45 -17.59 3.22
C ASP A 147 -7.62 -16.43 4.20
N ILE A 148 -6.60 -15.58 4.30
CA ILE A 148 -6.62 -14.41 5.18
C ILE A 148 -7.34 -13.30 4.43
N PRO A 149 -8.41 -12.73 5.01
CA PRO A 149 -9.09 -11.62 4.39
C PRO A 149 -8.15 -10.42 4.31
N LEU A 150 -8.01 -9.87 3.10
CA LEU A 150 -7.33 -8.60 2.91
C LEU A 150 -8.20 -7.50 3.51
N THR A 151 -7.64 -6.55 4.24
CA THR A 151 -8.28 -5.28 4.60
C THR A 151 -8.11 -4.26 3.46
N LEU A 152 -8.84 -3.15 3.49
CA LEU A 152 -8.62 -2.08 2.51
C LEU A 152 -7.18 -1.54 2.58
N ALA A 153 -6.61 -1.46 3.78
CA ALA A 153 -5.21 -1.08 3.98
C ALA A 153 -4.24 -2.07 3.31
N ASP A 154 -4.56 -3.37 3.30
CA ASP A 154 -3.75 -4.35 2.56
C ASP A 154 -3.79 -4.08 1.06
N VAL A 155 -4.95 -3.73 0.49
CA VAL A 155 -5.07 -3.45 -0.95
C VAL A 155 -4.27 -2.21 -1.37
N GLU A 156 -4.17 -1.20 -0.52
CA GLU A 156 -3.32 -0.02 -0.76
C GLU A 156 -1.81 -0.36 -0.84
N LEU A 157 -1.40 -1.59 -0.46
CA LEU A 157 -0.03 -2.08 -0.65
C LEU A 157 0.22 -2.69 -2.03
N LEU A 158 -0.81 -2.88 -2.86
CA LEU A 158 -0.64 -3.41 -4.21
C LEU A 158 0.40 -2.65 -5.06
N PRO A 159 0.49 -1.30 -5.02
CA PRO A 159 1.54 -0.57 -5.72
C PRO A 159 2.96 -0.93 -5.23
N SER A 160 3.14 -1.14 -3.92
CA SER A 160 4.41 -1.59 -3.36
C SER A 160 4.77 -2.99 -3.84
N VAL A 161 3.81 -3.93 -3.85
CA VAL A 161 4.03 -5.30 -4.37
C VAL A 161 4.34 -5.28 -5.87
N TRP A 162 3.70 -4.38 -6.62
CA TRP A 162 3.95 -4.22 -8.05
C TRP A 162 5.35 -3.69 -8.35
N ARG A 163 5.84 -2.74 -7.54
CA ARG A 163 7.10 -2.05 -7.83
C ARG A 163 8.31 -2.68 -7.15
N GLU A 164 8.18 -3.13 -5.91
CA GLU A 164 9.28 -3.59 -5.07
C GLU A 164 8.96 -4.93 -4.41
N PRO A 165 8.67 -5.98 -5.19
CA PRO A 165 8.48 -7.31 -4.65
C PRO A 165 9.81 -7.90 -4.14
N ASP A 166 9.74 -8.70 -3.10
CA ASP A 166 10.86 -9.52 -2.64
C ASP A 166 11.21 -10.61 -3.66
N THR A 167 10.17 -11.23 -4.25
CA THR A 167 10.31 -12.31 -5.24
C THR A 167 9.39 -12.13 -6.44
N VAL A 168 9.88 -12.58 -7.60
CA VAL A 168 9.13 -12.61 -8.86
C VAL A 168 9.22 -14.03 -9.41
N GLU A 169 8.08 -14.69 -9.59
CA GLU A 169 7.99 -16.08 -10.03
C GLU A 169 7.16 -16.18 -11.31
N LYS A 170 7.68 -16.86 -12.35
CA LYS A 170 6.91 -17.16 -13.56
C LYS A 170 5.98 -18.34 -13.28
N VAL A 171 4.67 -18.12 -13.39
CA VAL A 171 3.63 -19.12 -13.08
C VAL A 171 2.83 -19.58 -14.32
N GLY A 172 3.27 -19.16 -15.51
CA GLY A 172 2.68 -19.53 -16.78
C GLY A 172 3.39 -18.86 -17.94
N GLN A 173 2.82 -18.94 -19.14
CA GLN A 173 3.43 -18.32 -20.33
C GLN A 173 3.44 -16.79 -20.24
N THR A 174 2.34 -16.18 -19.78
CA THR A 174 2.14 -14.73 -19.68
C THR A 174 1.89 -14.27 -18.26
N ARG A 175 2.20 -15.09 -17.25
CA ARG A 175 1.82 -14.82 -15.86
C ARG A 175 2.99 -14.81 -14.92
N ILE A 176 3.01 -13.81 -14.07
CA ILE A 176 3.99 -13.66 -12.99
C ILE A 176 3.28 -13.50 -11.65
N MET A 177 3.85 -14.12 -10.63
CA MET A 177 3.51 -13.90 -9.24
C MET A 177 4.56 -13.00 -8.61
N LEU A 178 4.11 -11.93 -7.98
CA LEU A 178 4.94 -10.99 -7.23
C LEU A 178 4.66 -11.22 -5.75
N SER A 179 5.69 -11.43 -4.93
CA SER A 179 5.52 -11.62 -3.48
C SER A 179 6.29 -10.60 -2.68
N MET A 180 5.69 -10.12 -1.60
CA MET A 180 6.29 -9.16 -0.66
C MET A 180 5.94 -9.55 0.77
N LYS A 181 6.92 -9.61 1.66
CA LYS A 181 6.73 -9.90 3.08
C LYS A 181 5.91 -8.79 3.73
N ALA A 182 4.91 -9.20 4.51
CA ALA A 182 4.14 -8.30 5.34
C ALA A 182 4.84 -8.07 6.69
N ALA A 183 4.60 -6.92 7.31
CA ALA A 183 5.19 -6.58 8.62
C ALA A 183 4.75 -7.54 9.75
N ASP A 184 3.58 -8.18 9.60
CA ASP A 184 3.02 -9.15 10.55
C ASP A 184 3.47 -10.60 10.30
N GLY A 185 4.48 -10.81 9.45
CA GLY A 185 5.03 -12.13 9.13
C GLY A 185 4.27 -12.89 8.03
N GLY A 186 3.17 -12.33 7.51
CA GLY A 186 2.51 -12.85 6.31
C GLY A 186 3.28 -12.54 5.03
N THR A 187 2.70 -12.90 3.88
CA THR A 187 3.23 -12.54 2.55
C THR A 187 2.09 -12.11 1.65
N TYR A 188 2.20 -10.90 1.10
CA TYR A 188 1.33 -10.40 0.04
C TYR A 188 1.74 -11.03 -1.28
N LYS A 189 0.76 -11.47 -2.07
CA LYS A 189 0.95 -12.08 -3.38
C LYS A 189 0.05 -11.42 -4.41
N ALA A 190 0.65 -10.92 -5.49
CA ALA A 190 -0.05 -10.35 -6.64
C ALA A 190 0.21 -11.18 -7.90
N LEU A 191 -0.85 -11.70 -8.50
CA LEU A 191 -0.80 -12.36 -9.80
C LEU A 191 -1.10 -11.34 -10.90
N VAL A 192 -0.19 -11.23 -11.87
CA VAL A 192 -0.31 -10.33 -13.01
C VAL A 192 -0.30 -11.15 -14.31
N ASP A 193 -1.20 -10.81 -15.23
CA ASP A 193 -1.20 -11.34 -16.60
C ASP A 193 -0.68 -10.24 -17.54
N SER A 194 0.47 -10.50 -18.13
CA SER A 194 1.21 -9.61 -19.02
C SER A 194 1.00 -10.04 -20.47
N GLY A 195 -0.27 -10.14 -20.88
CA GLY A 195 -0.63 -10.43 -22.25
C GLY A 195 -0.02 -9.41 -23.23
N LYS A 196 -0.03 -9.73 -24.52
CA LYS A 196 0.76 -9.03 -25.56
C LYS A 196 0.61 -7.50 -25.64
N SER A 197 -0.43 -6.90 -25.06
CA SER A 197 -0.69 -5.45 -25.18
C SER A 197 -0.93 -4.72 -23.86
N ARG A 198 -1.05 -5.43 -22.72
CA ARG A 198 -1.17 -4.78 -21.40
C ARG A 198 -0.91 -5.74 -20.23
N ALA A 199 -0.43 -5.18 -19.12
CA ALA A 199 -0.34 -5.86 -17.83
C ALA A 199 -1.63 -5.65 -17.05
N GLU A 200 -2.38 -6.72 -16.82
CA GLU A 200 -3.61 -6.71 -16.03
C GLU A 200 -3.41 -7.40 -14.69
N HIS A 201 -3.89 -6.75 -13.64
CA HIS A 201 -3.95 -7.37 -12.33
C HIS A 201 -5.05 -8.46 -12.29
N ILE A 202 -4.69 -9.67 -11.83
CA ILE A 202 -5.60 -10.82 -11.82
C ILE A 202 -6.13 -11.12 -10.42
N THR A 203 -5.24 -11.17 -9.43
CA THR A 203 -5.63 -11.41 -8.03
C THR A 203 -4.59 -10.89 -7.06
N PHE A 204 -5.04 -10.47 -5.89
CA PHE A 204 -4.22 -10.07 -4.76
C PHE A 204 -4.70 -10.81 -3.51
N TYR A 205 -3.78 -11.34 -2.71
CA TYR A 205 -4.11 -12.08 -1.50
C TYR A 205 -2.93 -12.13 -0.53
N LYS A 206 -3.19 -12.55 0.71
CA LYS A 206 -2.20 -12.64 1.78
C LYS A 206 -2.16 -14.06 2.34
N GLU A 207 -0.97 -14.64 2.41
CA GLU A 207 -0.73 -15.96 3.01
C GLU A 207 0.05 -15.83 4.33
N GLY A 208 -0.02 -16.84 5.20
CA GLY A 208 1.05 -17.13 6.17
C GLY A 208 0.96 -16.50 7.57
N VAL A 209 -0.09 -15.73 7.91
CA VAL A 209 -0.30 -15.31 9.31
C VAL A 209 -0.95 -16.47 10.08
N LYS A 210 -0.13 -17.36 10.63
CA LYS A 210 -0.62 -18.30 11.65
C LYS A 210 -0.96 -17.50 12.91
N LYS A 211 -2.23 -17.49 13.30
CA LYS A 211 -2.63 -17.13 14.66
C LYS A 211 -2.12 -18.17 15.66
#